data_AF-A0A2Z2MQB3-F1
#
_entry.id   AF-A0A2Z2MQB3-F1
#
_cell.length_a   1.000
_cell.length_b   1.000
_cell.length_c   1.000
_cell.angle_alpha   90.00
_cell.angle_beta   90.00
_cell.angle_gamma   90.00
#
_symmetry.space_group_name_H-M   'P 1'
#
loop_
_entity.id
_entity.type
_entity.pdbx_description
1 polymer ?
#
loop_
_entity_poly.entity_id
_entity_poly.type
_entity_poly.pdbx_seq_one_letter_code
_entity_poly.pdbx_strand_id
1 'polypeptide(L)'
;MLLTRHARERLVKRLAKRRKLERVYTELWDFLDRSRKIEVNERVVIFTDGTKSLVCARLDCERLSLNEIMERVGSIKGTYECVFFDERIAKETVPRKFLERIPDGTYCFYINREKRSLYVGSEPPLLVITLRPAKKSERNVN
;
A
#
# COMPACT_ATOMS: atom_id res chain seq x y z
N MET A 1 1.98 0.43 -1.08
CA MET A 1 0.60 0.00 -1.41
C MET A 1 -0.37 0.56 -0.40
N LEU A 2 -1.63 0.75 -0.78
CA LEU A 2 -2.74 1.07 0.10
C LEU A 2 -3.77 -0.06 0.08
N LEU A 3 -4.57 -0.21 1.13
CA LEU A 3 -5.55 -1.28 1.25
C LEU A 3 -6.98 -0.75 1.14
N THR A 4 -7.78 -1.32 0.24
CA THR A 4 -9.24 -1.19 0.35
C THR A 4 -9.74 -1.90 1.61
N ARG A 5 -10.94 -1.52 2.09
CA ARG A 5 -11.59 -2.21 3.22
C ARG A 5 -11.72 -3.71 2.97
N HIS A 6 -12.16 -4.08 1.76
CA HIS A 6 -12.30 -5.48 1.38
C HIS A 6 -10.95 -6.21 1.41
N ALA A 7 -9.90 -5.65 0.79
CA ALA A 7 -8.57 -6.26 0.82
C ALA A 7 -8.05 -6.46 2.25
N ARG A 8 -8.21 -5.46 3.13
CA ARG A 8 -7.83 -5.56 4.54
C ARG A 8 -8.54 -6.71 5.23
N GLU A 9 -9.85 -6.84 5.07
CA GLU A 9 -10.62 -7.96 5.65
C GLU A 9 -10.11 -9.33 5.15
N ARG A 10 -9.77 -9.43 3.86
CA ARG A 10 -9.20 -10.66 3.29
C ARG A 10 -7.80 -10.96 3.82
N LEU A 11 -6.95 -9.95 3.95
CA LEU A 11 -5.61 -10.07 4.51
C LEU A 11 -5.66 -10.52 5.97
N VAL A 12 -6.51 -9.90 6.78
CA VAL A 12 -6.75 -10.31 8.18
C VAL A 12 -7.20 -11.77 8.25
N LYS A 13 -8.18 -12.16 7.43
CA LYS A 13 -8.74 -13.52 7.45
C LYS A 13 -7.74 -14.59 7.00
N ARG A 14 -6.85 -14.27 6.06
CA ARG A 14 -6.08 -15.26 5.29
C ARG A 14 -4.58 -15.25 5.53
N LEU A 15 -4.04 -14.14 6.04
CA LEU A 15 -2.61 -13.97 6.31
C LEU A 15 -2.40 -13.58 7.79
N ALA A 16 -2.81 -12.37 8.18
CA ALA A 16 -2.37 -11.79 9.45
C ALA A 16 -2.97 -12.41 10.73
N LYS A 17 -4.17 -13.02 10.64
CA LYS A 17 -4.96 -13.54 11.80
C LYS A 17 -5.18 -12.54 12.95
N ARG A 18 -4.81 -11.26 12.76
CA ARG A 18 -4.88 -10.13 13.69
C ARG A 18 -5.25 -8.87 12.93
N ARG A 19 -5.91 -7.92 13.60
CA ARG A 19 -6.49 -6.72 12.98
C ARG A 19 -5.62 -5.45 13.05
N LYS A 20 -4.53 -5.46 13.82
CA LYS A 20 -3.67 -4.28 13.99
C LYS A 20 -3.08 -3.88 12.63
N LEU A 21 -3.23 -2.61 12.25
CA LEU A 21 -2.81 -2.06 10.94
C LEU A 21 -1.38 -2.47 10.57
N GLU A 22 -0.43 -2.17 11.46
CA GLU A 22 0.99 -2.48 11.29
C GLU A 22 1.20 -3.96 10.93
N ARG A 23 0.53 -4.88 11.63
CA ARG A 23 0.64 -6.33 11.38
C ARG A 23 0.04 -6.73 10.04
N VAL A 24 -1.07 -6.12 9.64
CA VAL A 24 -1.66 -6.37 8.32
C VAL A 24 -0.71 -5.94 7.21
N TYR A 25 -0.03 -4.80 7.38
CA TYR A 25 0.97 -4.32 6.42
C TYR A 25 2.27 -5.13 6.43
N THR A 26 2.76 -5.58 7.59
CA THR A 26 3.88 -6.53 7.66
C THR A 26 3.59 -7.77 6.83
N GLU A 27 2.44 -8.40 7.06
CA GLU A 27 2.03 -9.62 6.34
C GLU A 27 1.78 -9.40 4.85
N LEU A 28 1.35 -8.18 4.48
CA LEU A 28 1.26 -7.76 3.09
C LEU A 28 2.66 -7.71 2.45
N TRP A 29 3.64 -7.06 3.09
CA TRP A 29 4.99 -6.97 2.55
C TRP A 29 5.68 -8.33 2.48
N ASP A 30 5.54 -9.16 3.52
CA ASP A 30 6.04 -10.53 3.50
C ASP A 30 5.42 -11.33 2.35
N PHE A 31 4.15 -11.07 2.03
CA PHE A 31 3.49 -11.68 0.87
C PHE A 31 4.08 -11.19 -0.45
N LEU A 32 4.39 -9.89 -0.56
CA LEU A 32 5.02 -9.33 -1.76
C LEU A 32 6.42 -9.92 -1.99
N ASP A 33 7.22 -10.11 -0.94
CA ASP A 33 8.59 -10.65 -1.05
C ASP A 33 8.65 -12.05 -1.64
N ARG A 34 7.66 -12.88 -1.32
CA ARG A 34 7.54 -14.25 -1.85
C ARG A 34 6.66 -14.35 -3.09
N SER A 35 6.15 -13.22 -3.59
CA SER A 35 5.26 -13.19 -4.74
C SER A 35 5.98 -12.74 -5.99
N ARG A 36 5.60 -13.30 -7.13
CA ARG A 36 5.92 -12.71 -8.43
C ARG A 36 4.88 -11.67 -8.82
N LYS A 37 5.29 -10.74 -9.67
CA LYS A 37 4.43 -9.72 -10.28
C LYS A 37 3.94 -10.18 -11.66
N ILE A 38 2.66 -9.99 -11.93
CA ILE A 38 2.02 -10.22 -13.24
C ILE A 38 1.37 -8.89 -13.65
N GLU A 39 1.86 -8.31 -14.74
CA GLU A 39 1.22 -7.16 -15.39
C GLU A 39 0.03 -7.67 -16.21
N VAL A 40 -1.20 -7.39 -15.76
CA VAL A 40 -2.41 -7.83 -16.46
C VAL A 40 -2.74 -6.86 -17.59
N ASN A 41 -2.62 -5.56 -17.30
CA ASN A 41 -2.72 -4.45 -18.24
C ASN A 41 -2.14 -3.19 -17.57
N GLU A 42 -2.26 -2.05 -18.24
CA GLU A 42 -1.76 -0.76 -17.76
C GLU A 42 -2.28 -0.34 -16.38
N ARG A 43 -3.47 -0.82 -15.98
CA ARG A 43 -4.12 -0.41 -14.72
C ARG A 43 -4.04 -1.47 -13.63
N VAL A 44 -3.87 -2.74 -13.98
CA VAL A 44 -4.04 -3.87 -13.07
C VAL A 44 -2.76 -4.68 -12.97
N VAL A 45 -2.32 -4.87 -11.73
CA VAL A 45 -1.16 -5.69 -11.37
C VAL A 45 -1.61 -6.79 -10.41
N ILE A 46 -1.10 -8.01 -10.60
CA ILE A 46 -1.33 -9.12 -9.68
C ILE A 46 0.00 -9.55 -9.07
N PHE A 47 0.02 -9.72 -7.74
CA PHE A 47 1.11 -10.40 -7.04
C PHE A 47 0.63 -11.77 -6.59
N THR A 48 1.38 -12.83 -6.90
CA THR A 48 0.99 -14.20 -6.54
C THR A 48 2.16 -15.04 -6.06
N ASP A 49 1.91 -15.85 -5.03
CA ASP A 49 2.82 -16.90 -4.54
C ASP A 49 2.46 -18.28 -5.12
N GLY A 50 1.63 -18.32 -6.17
CA GLY A 50 1.08 -19.55 -6.77
C GLY A 50 -0.11 -20.15 -5.99
N THR A 51 -0.35 -19.71 -4.76
CA THR A 51 -1.45 -20.19 -3.91
C THR A 51 -2.54 -19.13 -3.74
N LYS A 52 -2.12 -17.90 -3.46
CA LYS A 52 -2.98 -16.72 -3.35
C LYS A 52 -2.54 -15.67 -4.36
N SER A 53 -3.46 -14.78 -4.68
CA SER A 53 -3.24 -13.64 -5.56
C SER A 53 -3.79 -12.39 -4.94
N LEU A 54 -2.91 -11.40 -4.83
CA LEU A 54 -3.19 -10.03 -4.45
C LEU A 54 -3.47 -9.24 -5.73
N VAL A 55 -4.69 -8.73 -5.87
CA VAL A 55 -5.09 -7.96 -7.05
C VAL A 55 -5.01 -6.48 -6.71
N CYS A 56 -4.26 -5.74 -7.52
CA CYS A 56 -3.95 -4.33 -7.30
C CYS A 56 -4.37 -3.49 -8.51
N ALA A 57 -4.86 -2.29 -8.23
CA ALA A 57 -5.01 -1.23 -9.23
C ALA A 57 -3.87 -0.22 -9.06
N ARG A 58 -3.36 0.32 -10.17
CA ARG A 58 -2.44 1.46 -10.14
C ARG A 58 -3.17 2.72 -9.70
N LEU A 59 -2.50 3.51 -8.88
CA LEU A 59 -2.94 4.85 -8.51
C LEU A 59 -1.97 5.86 -9.09
N ASP A 60 -2.52 6.97 -9.59
CA ASP A 60 -1.72 8.11 -9.98
C ASP A 60 -1.08 8.73 -8.72
N CYS A 61 0.17 9.16 -8.85
CA CYS A 61 0.89 9.92 -7.83
C CYS A 61 1.48 11.19 -8.43
N GLU A 62 1.62 12.20 -7.58
CA GLU A 62 2.46 13.36 -7.87
C GLU A 62 3.86 13.08 -7.30
N ARG A 63 4.92 13.34 -8.08
CA ARG A 63 6.29 13.33 -7.56
C ARG A 63 6.58 14.67 -6.91
N LEU A 64 6.77 14.66 -5.59
CA LEU A 64 6.96 15.84 -4.77
C LEU A 64 8.14 15.63 -3.82
N SER A 65 8.86 16.70 -3.51
CA SER A 65 9.82 16.73 -2.40
C SER A 65 9.10 16.55 -1.05
N LEU A 66 9.82 16.07 -0.04
CA LEU A 66 9.26 15.93 1.32
C LEU A 66 8.69 17.26 1.85
N ASN A 67 9.33 18.39 1.55
CA ASN A 67 8.86 19.72 1.94
C ASN A 67 7.50 20.06 1.31
N GLU A 68 7.35 19.84 0.00
CA GLU A 68 6.06 20.05 -0.69
C GLU A 68 4.96 19.13 -0.13
N ILE A 69 5.30 17.88 0.20
CA ILE A 69 4.37 16.93 0.83
C ILE A 69 3.95 17.43 2.23
N MET A 70 4.91 17.90 3.03
CA MET A 70 4.67 18.47 4.36
C MET A 70 3.74 19.68 4.32
N GLU A 71 3.94 20.59 3.37
CA GLU A 71 3.05 21.74 3.16
C GLU A 71 1.62 21.29 2.82
N ARG A 72 1.49 20.31 1.90
CA ARG A 72 0.20 19.83 1.41
C ARG A 72 -0.65 19.15 2.49
N VAL A 73 -0.01 18.56 3.50
CA VAL A 73 -0.68 17.94 4.65
C VAL A 73 -0.72 18.82 5.90
N GLY A 74 -0.12 20.01 5.86
CA GLY A 74 0.11 20.85 7.04
C GLY A 74 -1.15 21.26 7.80
N SER A 75 -2.29 21.37 7.12
CA SER A 75 -3.59 21.70 7.71
C SER A 75 -4.36 20.50 8.27
N ILE A 76 -3.89 19.27 8.03
CA ILE A 76 -4.58 18.04 8.44
C ILE A 76 -4.33 17.77 9.92
N LYS A 77 -5.40 17.86 10.73
CA LYS A 77 -5.35 17.57 12.18
C LYS A 77 -5.81 16.14 12.53
N GLY A 78 -6.51 15.46 11.61
CA GLY A 78 -7.05 14.13 11.83
C GLY A 78 -6.04 13.00 11.58
N THR A 79 -6.32 11.83 12.15
CA THR A 79 -5.57 10.59 11.88
C THR A 79 -5.85 10.06 10.48
N TYR A 80 -4.81 9.59 9.82
CA TYR A 80 -4.83 8.91 8.53
C TYR A 80 -4.14 7.56 8.68
N GLU A 81 -4.51 6.63 7.82
CA GLU A 81 -3.64 5.50 7.49
C GLU A 81 -2.49 6.02 6.62
N CYS A 82 -1.31 6.14 7.21
CA CYS A 82 -0.12 6.61 6.54
C CYS A 82 0.81 5.44 6.23
N VAL A 83 1.28 5.37 4.98
CA VAL A 83 2.20 4.34 4.51
C VAL A 83 3.43 5.01 3.87
N PHE A 84 4.61 4.62 4.33
CA PHE A 84 5.90 4.90 3.70
C PHE A 84 6.46 3.58 3.19
N PHE A 85 6.53 3.44 1.86
CA PHE A 85 6.81 2.14 1.25
C PHE A 85 8.26 1.73 1.34
N ASP A 86 9.19 2.67 1.17
CA ASP A 86 10.61 2.37 1.02
C ASP A 86 11.19 1.73 2.28
N GLU A 87 10.80 2.21 3.47
CA GLU A 87 11.15 1.61 4.76
C GLU A 87 10.07 0.69 5.33
N ARG A 88 9.01 0.42 4.57
CA ARG A 88 7.91 -0.45 5.00
C ARG A 88 7.37 -0.05 6.37
N ILE A 89 6.89 1.19 6.46
CA ILE A 89 6.25 1.74 7.66
C ILE A 89 4.78 2.02 7.35
N ALA A 90 3.89 1.51 8.18
CA ALA A 90 2.45 1.79 8.09
C ALA A 90 1.90 2.09 9.48
N LYS A 91 1.27 3.25 9.66
CA LYS A 91 0.78 3.70 10.96
C LYS A 91 -0.52 4.50 10.82
N GLU A 92 -1.40 4.35 11.80
CA GLU A 92 -2.54 5.24 11.94
C GLU A 92 -2.11 6.44 12.80
N THR A 93 -1.92 7.59 12.17
CA THR A 93 -1.43 8.79 12.85
C THR A 93 -1.74 10.06 12.05
N VAL A 94 -1.42 11.23 12.60
CA VAL A 94 -1.56 12.50 11.87
C VAL A 94 -0.48 12.56 10.77
N PRO A 95 -0.83 12.82 9.50
CA PRO A 95 0.12 12.89 8.38
C PRO A 95 1.42 13.64 8.68
N ARG A 96 1.33 14.85 9.22
CA ARG A 96 2.51 15.65 9.55
C ARG A 96 3.50 14.92 10.47
N LYS A 97 3.00 14.32 11.56
CA LYS A 97 3.81 13.53 12.51
C LYS A 97 4.41 12.28 11.87
N PHE A 98 3.76 11.74 10.83
CA PHE A 98 4.27 10.60 10.10
C PHE A 98 5.47 10.99 9.22
N LEU A 99 5.35 12.11 8.51
CA LEU A 99 6.35 12.61 7.58
C LEU A 99 7.64 13.06 8.28
N GLU A 100 7.56 13.51 9.54
CA GLU A 100 8.75 13.81 10.39
C GLU A 100 9.72 12.63 10.54
N ARG A 101 9.31 11.41 10.17
CA ARG A 101 10.12 10.19 10.25
C ARG A 101 10.70 9.75 8.90
N ILE A 102 10.35 10.45 7.82
CA ILE A 102 10.77 10.13 6.46
C ILE A 102 12.03 10.95 6.15
N PRO A 103 13.09 10.36 5.57
CA PRO A 103 14.26 11.11 5.16
C PRO A 103 13.93 12.12 4.06
N ASP A 104 14.75 13.17 3.95
CA ASP A 104 14.62 14.15 2.86
C ASP A 104 14.78 13.46 1.49
N GLY A 105 13.93 13.84 0.54
CA GLY A 105 13.93 13.26 -0.79
C GLY A 105 12.72 13.65 -1.62
N THR A 106 12.63 13.07 -2.83
CA THR A 106 11.48 13.20 -3.73
C THR A 106 10.76 11.87 -3.83
N TYR A 107 9.45 11.88 -3.59
CA TYR A 107 8.63 10.69 -3.48
C TYR A 107 7.37 10.79 -4.33
N CYS A 108 6.85 9.64 -4.76
CA CYS A 108 5.48 9.54 -5.20
C CYS A 108 4.54 9.72 -4.00
N PHE A 109 3.73 10.77 -4.09
CA PHE A 109 2.75 11.15 -3.09
C PHE A 109 1.34 10.86 -3.60
N TYR A 110 0.55 10.22 -2.74
CA TYR A 110 -0.90 10.07 -2.93
C TYR A 110 -1.61 10.33 -1.62
N ILE A 111 -2.73 11.04 -1.67
CA ILE A 111 -3.60 11.25 -0.52
C ILE A 111 -5.06 11.11 -0.94
N ASN A 112 -5.83 10.38 -0.14
CA ASN A 112 -7.28 10.34 -0.26
C ASN A 112 -7.89 10.87 1.03
N ARG A 113 -8.47 12.07 0.97
CA ARG A 113 -9.07 12.73 2.14
C ARG A 113 -10.35 12.04 2.62
N GLU A 114 -11.15 11.50 1.70
CA GLU A 114 -12.40 10.81 2.01
C GLU A 114 -12.12 9.48 2.73
N LYS A 115 -11.16 8.71 2.22
CA LYS A 115 -10.75 7.43 2.82
C LYS A 115 -9.72 7.58 3.94
N ARG A 116 -9.26 8.81 4.21
CA ARG A 116 -8.24 9.16 5.21
C ARG A 116 -6.99 8.28 5.09
N SER A 117 -6.48 8.15 3.86
CA SER A 117 -5.26 7.39 3.57
C SER A 117 -4.22 8.25 2.87
N LEU A 118 -2.95 7.97 3.16
CA LEU A 118 -1.79 8.66 2.63
C LEU A 118 -0.71 7.64 2.28
N TYR A 119 -0.08 7.84 1.14
CA TYR A 119 1.04 7.06 0.67
C TYR A 119 2.21 7.98 0.29
N VAL A 120 3.41 7.56 0.70
CA VAL A 120 4.69 8.11 0.29
C VAL A 120 5.61 6.94 -0.08
N GLY A 121 6.37 7.06 -1.15
CA GLY A 121 7.40 6.08 -1.52
C GLY A 121 8.05 6.44 -2.85
N SER A 122 9.22 5.87 -3.12
CA SER A 122 9.96 6.06 -4.37
C SER A 122 9.18 5.54 -5.59
N GLU A 123 8.40 4.48 -5.39
CA GLU A 123 7.60 3.81 -6.42
C GLU A 123 6.13 4.28 -6.44
N PRO A 124 5.46 4.25 -7.61
CA PRO A 124 4.05 4.57 -7.72
C PRO A 124 3.15 3.70 -6.81
N PRO A 125 2.12 4.28 -6.18
CA PRO A 125 1.24 3.53 -5.30
C PRO A 125 0.38 2.53 -6.06
N LEU A 126 0.14 1.41 -5.40
CA LEU A 126 -0.85 0.42 -5.80
C LEU A 126 -1.95 0.34 -4.74
N LEU A 127 -3.20 0.31 -5.16
CA LEU A 127 -4.36 0.04 -4.33
C LEU A 127 -4.71 -1.44 -4.38
N VAL A 128 -4.58 -2.13 -3.25
CA VAL A 128 -4.99 -3.53 -3.13
C VAL A 128 -6.51 -3.61 -3.09
N ILE A 129 -7.08 -4.27 -4.09
CA ILE A 129 -8.52 -4.47 -4.24
C ILE A 129 -8.97 -5.72 -3.48
N THR A 130 -8.22 -6.83 -3.60
CA THR A 130 -8.57 -8.08 -2.90
C THR A 130 -7.39 -9.03 -2.76
N LEU A 131 -7.53 -10.00 -1.84
CA LEU A 131 -6.69 -11.19 -1.74
C LEU A 131 -7.58 -12.44 -1.89
N ARG A 132 -7.30 -13.24 -2.91
CA ARG A 132 -8.08 -14.43 -3.28
C ARG A 132 -7.18 -15.63 -3.58
N PRO A 133 -7.71 -16.86 -3.71
CA PRO A 133 -6.91 -17.97 -4.24
C PRO A 133 -6.42 -17.65 -5.65
N ALA A 134 -5.25 -18.17 -6.00
CA ALA A 134 -4.69 -18.03 -7.34
C ALA A 134 -5.57 -18.77 -8.37
N LYS A 135 -5.85 -18.10 -9.50
CA LYS A 135 -6.49 -18.71 -10.68
C LYS A 135 -5.52 -19.65 -11.37
N LYS A 136 -6.00 -20.60 -12.19
CA LYS A 136 -5.17 -21.58 -12.91
C LYS A 136 -3.98 -20.92 -13.64
N SER A 137 -4.22 -19.83 -14.35
CA SER A 137 -3.20 -19.05 -15.07
C SER A 137 -2.19 -18.34 -14.15
N GLU A 138 -2.53 -18.11 -12.89
CA GLU A 138 -1.65 -17.47 -11.89
C GLU A 138 -0.77 -18.50 -11.16
N ARG A 139 -1.15 -19.79 -11.16
CA ARG A 139 -0.40 -20.86 -10.46
C ARG A 139 0.83 -21.33 -11.24
N ASN A 140 0.69 -21.47 -12.57
CA ASN A 140 1.66 -22.14 -13.42
C ASN A 140 2.15 -21.19 -14.50
N VAL A 141 3.15 -20.37 -14.16
CA VAL A 141 3.93 -19.63 -15.18
C VAL A 141 5.38 -19.91 -14.83
N ASN A 142 5.82 -21.13 -15.12
CA ASN A 142 7.26 -21.36 -15.27
C ASN A 142 7.68 -20.75 -16.60
#